data_AF-A0A128FKB3-F1
#
_entry.id   AF-A0A128FKB3-F1
#
_cell.length_a   1.000
_cell.length_b   1.000
_cell.length_c   1.000
_cell.angle_alpha   90.00
_cell.angle_beta   90.00
_cell.angle_gamma   90.00
#
_symmetry.space_group_name_H-M   'P 1'
#
loop_
_entity.id
_entity.type
_entity.pdbx_description
1 polymer ?
#
loop_
_entity_poly.entity_id
_entity_poly.type
_entity_poly.pdbx_seq_one_letter_code
_entity_poly.pdbx_strand_id
1 'polypeptide(L)'
;MKGKGAIAVQKAEKVQLEFSLETLERLFMNGQLCAAEFSCLNADSKKVVQALCLNTCIHRVCNEKACAAPLKASLIIDNKNISY
;
A
#
# COMPACT_ATOMS: atom_id res chain seq x y z
N MET A 1 -8.85 28.58 34.16
CA MET A 1 -8.12 28.19 32.93
C MET A 1 -9.09 27.47 32.01
N LYS A 2 -9.35 28.01 30.81
CA LYS A 2 -10.23 27.40 29.79
C LYS A 2 -9.43 26.35 29.01
N GLY A 3 -9.93 25.13 28.93
CA GLY A 3 -9.40 24.07 28.06
C GLY A 3 -10.52 23.20 27.52
N LYS A 4 -11.38 23.78 26.67
CA LYS A 4 -12.36 23.04 25.86
C LYS A 4 -11.69 22.62 24.56
N GLY A 5 -11.79 21.34 24.22
CA GLY A 5 -11.38 20.83 22.92
C GLY A 5 -11.44 19.31 22.84
N ALA A 6 -12.55 18.69 23.22
CA ALA A 6 -12.81 17.31 22.80
C ALA A 6 -13.06 17.36 21.29
N ILE A 7 -12.04 17.05 20.49
CA ILE A 7 -12.20 16.84 19.05
C ILE A 7 -13.01 15.55 18.92
N ALA A 8 -14.30 15.69 18.63
CA ALA A 8 -15.14 14.56 18.27
C ALA A 8 -14.61 14.00 16.95
N VAL A 9 -13.78 12.97 17.03
CA VAL A 9 -13.36 12.17 15.87
C VAL A 9 -14.61 11.47 15.37
N GLN A 10 -15.23 12.02 14.32
CA GLN A 10 -16.33 11.38 13.61
C GLN A 10 -15.85 9.99 13.18
N LYS A 11 -16.44 8.94 13.75
CA LYS A 11 -16.11 7.55 13.41
C LYS A 11 -16.68 7.27 12.02
N ALA A 12 -15.84 7.41 10.99
CA ALA A 12 -16.22 7.00 9.65
C ALA A 12 -16.61 5.51 9.67
N GLU A 13 -17.74 5.18 9.04
CA GLU A 13 -18.16 3.80 8.85
C GLU A 13 -17.13 3.07 7.99
N LYS A 14 -16.64 1.92 8.47
CA LYS A 14 -15.64 1.10 7.79
C LYS A 14 -16.27 -0.23 7.42
N VAL A 15 -16.04 -0.68 6.20
CA VAL A 15 -16.46 -2.00 5.70
C VAL A 15 -15.25 -2.89 5.48
N GLN A 16 -15.41 -4.19 5.75
CA GLN A 16 -14.39 -5.20 5.44
C GLN A 16 -14.70 -5.75 4.06
N LEU A 17 -13.72 -5.69 3.16
CA LEU A 17 -13.84 -6.13 1.78
C LEU A 17 -12.59 -6.90 1.39
N GLU A 18 -12.77 -7.86 0.49
CA GLU A 18 -11.67 -8.62 -0.10
C GLU A 18 -11.45 -8.15 -1.55
N PHE A 19 -10.18 -8.03 -1.93
CA PHE A 19 -9.76 -7.67 -3.27
C PHE A 19 -8.86 -8.76 -3.81
N SER A 20 -8.94 -9.02 -5.13
CA SER A 20 -7.87 -9.76 -5.80
C SER A 20 -6.58 -8.93 -5.79
N LEU A 21 -5.44 -9.62 -5.78
CA LEU A 21 -4.12 -8.98 -5.81
C LEU A 21 -3.95 -8.05 -7.02
N GLU A 22 -4.41 -8.49 -8.19
CA GLU A 22 -4.34 -7.73 -9.44
C GLU A 22 -5.14 -6.41 -9.34
N THR A 23 -6.33 -6.46 -8.75
CA THR A 23 -7.15 -5.25 -8.54
C THR A 23 -6.45 -4.29 -7.60
N LEU A 24 -5.87 -4.82 -6.52
CA LEU A 24 -5.16 -4.03 -5.54
C LEU A 24 -3.93 -3.34 -6.17
N GLU A 25 -3.11 -4.08 -6.91
CA GLU A 25 -1.94 -3.55 -7.62
C GLU A 25 -2.33 -2.42 -8.58
N ARG A 26 -3.39 -2.61 -9.38
CA ARG A 26 -3.89 -1.59 -10.30
C ARG A 26 -4.31 -0.30 -9.58
N LEU A 27 -5.04 -0.43 -8.47
CA LEU A 27 -5.50 0.69 -7.66
C LEU A 27 -4.32 1.45 -7.01
N PHE A 28 -3.30 0.73 -6.55
CA PHE A 28 -2.06 1.30 -6.05
C PHE A 28 -1.29 2.05 -7.16
N MET A 29 -1.05 1.41 -8.31
CA MET A 29 -0.36 2.00 -9.47
C MET A 29 -1.02 3.29 -9.94
N ASN A 30 -2.36 3.31 -9.99
CA ASN A 30 -3.15 4.48 -10.37
C ASN A 30 -3.24 5.53 -9.26
N GLY A 31 -2.85 5.20 -8.01
CA GLY A 31 -2.88 6.11 -6.87
C GLY A 31 -4.28 6.37 -6.35
N GLN A 32 -5.19 5.43 -6.59
CA GLN A 32 -6.58 5.47 -6.12
C GLN A 32 -6.71 4.95 -4.70
N LEU A 33 -5.71 4.21 -4.20
CA LEU A 33 -5.64 3.73 -2.82
C LEU A 33 -4.26 4.04 -2.24
N CYS A 34 -4.26 4.42 -0.95
CA CYS A 34 -3.03 4.55 -0.17
C CYS A 34 -2.94 3.42 0.88
N ALA A 35 -1.73 2.90 1.12
CA ALA A 35 -1.49 1.93 2.19
C ALA A 35 -1.96 2.43 3.57
N ALA A 36 -1.97 3.74 3.78
CA ALA A 36 -2.39 4.39 5.03
C ALA A 36 -3.91 4.28 5.30
N GLU A 37 -4.72 4.04 4.26
CA GLU A 37 -6.18 3.94 4.40
C GLU A 37 -6.63 2.54 4.82
N PHE A 38 -5.79 1.52 4.63
CA PHE A 38 -6.11 0.18 5.07
C PHE A 38 -6.09 0.08 6.59
N SER A 39 -7.18 -0.46 7.12
CA SER A 39 -7.33 -0.85 8.52
C SER A 39 -7.60 -2.35 8.57
N CYS A 40 -7.29 -3.00 9.70
CA CYS A 40 -7.61 -4.43 9.90
C CYS A 40 -6.90 -5.41 8.93
N LEU A 41 -5.63 -5.15 8.59
CA LEU A 41 -4.81 -6.10 7.84
C LEU A 41 -4.36 -7.26 8.73
N ASN A 42 -4.41 -8.49 8.20
CA ASN A 42 -3.78 -9.65 8.83
C ASN A 42 -2.27 -9.67 8.51
N ALA A 43 -1.53 -10.60 9.12
CA ALA A 43 -0.07 -10.63 8.98
C ALA A 43 0.39 -10.81 7.52
N ASP A 44 -0.34 -11.58 6.72
CA ASP A 44 -0.01 -11.86 5.33
C ASP A 44 -0.42 -10.72 4.40
N SER A 45 -1.64 -10.20 4.56
CA SER A 45 -2.13 -9.06 3.78
C SER A 45 -1.33 -7.79 4.07
N LYS A 46 -0.81 -7.61 5.28
CA LYS A 46 0.11 -6.52 5.60
C LYS A 46 1.39 -6.59 4.78
N LYS A 47 2.03 -7.75 4.66
CA LYS A 47 3.27 -7.92 3.87
C LYS A 47 3.01 -7.59 2.40
N VAL A 48 1.91 -8.09 1.86
CA VAL A 48 1.50 -7.85 0.47
C VAL A 48 1.23 -6.36 0.21
N VAL A 49 0.38 -5.73 1.03
CA VAL A 49 0.06 -4.30 0.91
C VAL A 49 1.31 -3.44 1.02
N GLN A 50 2.21 -3.77 1.94
CA GLN A 50 3.48 -3.06 2.10
C GLN A 50 4.37 -3.20 0.86
N ALA A 51 4.50 -4.41 0.30
CA ALA A 51 5.28 -4.65 -0.90
C ALA A 51 4.71 -3.90 -2.12
N LEU A 52 3.39 -3.96 -2.33
CA LEU A 52 2.72 -3.24 -3.41
C LEU A 52 2.90 -1.72 -3.28
N CYS A 53 2.74 -1.19 -2.07
CA CYS A 53 2.94 0.23 -1.79
C CYS A 53 4.37 0.67 -2.09
N LEU A 54 5.37 -0.06 -1.58
CA LEU A 54 6.78 0.25 -1.82
C LEU A 54 7.14 0.18 -3.30
N ASN A 55 6.67 -0.85 -4.01
CA ASN A 55 6.90 -0.99 -5.45
C ASN A 55 6.32 0.22 -6.21
N THR A 56 5.08 0.61 -5.87
CA THR A 56 4.43 1.81 -6.43
C THR A 56 5.23 3.08 -6.17
N CYS A 57 5.69 3.28 -4.93
CA CYS A 57 6.47 4.45 -4.56
C CYS A 57 7.79 4.50 -5.33
N ILE A 58 8.49 3.38 -5.47
CA ILE A 58 9.72 3.29 -6.28
C ILE A 58 9.42 3.66 -7.73
N HIS A 59 8.38 3.07 -8.34
CA HIS A 59 7.99 3.38 -9.72
C HIS A 59 7.61 4.84 -9.92
N ARG A 60 7.06 5.53 -8.91
CA ARG A 60 6.70 6.95 -9.02
C ARG A 60 7.90 7.87 -8.78
N VAL A 61 8.67 7.62 -7.72
CA VAL A 61 9.77 8.49 -7.25
C VAL A 61 11.05 8.28 -8.08
N CYS A 62 11.32 7.06 -8.56
CA CYS A 62 12.53 6.77 -9.33
C CYS A 62 12.36 6.97 -10.85
N ASN A 63 11.14 7.20 -11.33
CA ASN A 63 10.88 7.43 -12.76
C ASN A 63 11.07 8.91 -13.17
N GLU A 64 11.22 9.83 -12.21
CA GLU A 64 11.46 11.26 -12.49
C GLU A 64 12.94 11.60 -12.72
N LYS A 65 13.90 10.76 -12.30
CA LYS A 65 15.32 10.90 -12.66
C LYS A 65 16.00 9.53 -12.65
N ALA A 66 16.68 9.21 -13.76
CA ALA A 66 17.52 8.03 -13.94
C ALA A 66 18.26 7.60 -12.66
N CYS A 67 17.78 6.54 -12.02
CA CYS A 67 18.57 5.80 -11.05
C CYS A 67 18.98 4.49 -11.71
N ALA A 68 20.08 4.56 -12.46
CA ALA A 68 20.86 3.39 -12.86
C ALA A 68 21.55 2.81 -11.62
N ALA A 69 20.77 2.23 -10.72
CA ALA A 69 21.27 1.30 -9.72
C ALA A 69 20.45 0.02 -9.91
N PRO A 70 21.09 -1.12 -10.23
CA PRO A 70 20.37 -2.38 -10.26
C PRO A 70 19.81 -2.61 -8.86
N LEU A 71 18.49 -2.48 -8.70
CA LEU A 71 17.79 -3.10 -7.59
C LEU A 71 18.27 -4.54 -7.58
N LYS A 72 18.96 -4.95 -6.51
CA LYS A 72 19.36 -6.34 -6.34
C LYS A 72 18.12 -7.18 -6.60
N ALA A 73 18.25 -8.18 -7.47
CA ALA A 73 17.19 -9.14 -7.82
C ALA A 73 16.56 -9.84 -6.58
N SER A 74 17.13 -9.62 -5.39
CA SER A 74 16.62 -10.04 -4.08
C SER A 74 15.43 -9.22 -3.55
N LEU A 75 15.15 -8.03 -4.10
CA LEU A 75 14.03 -7.16 -3.67
C LEU A 75 12.93 -7.01 -4.72
N ILE A 76 13.18 -7.49 -5.95
CA ILE A 76 12.10 -7.78 -6.88
C ILE A 76 11.51 -9.08 -6.37
N ILE A 77 10.37 -9.00 -5.68
CA ILE A 77 9.55 -10.18 -5.47
C ILE A 77 9.00 -10.50 -6.86
N ASP A 78 9.73 -11.32 -7.62
CA ASP A 78 9.17 -12.03 -8.75
C ASP A 78 8.01 -12.85 -8.18
N ASN A 79 6.81 -12.32 -8.29
CA ASN A 79 5.56 -12.91 -7.82
C ASN A 79 5.15 -14.09 -8.71
N LYS A 80 6.14 -14.85 -9.21
CA LYS A 80 6.01 -16.07 -10.01
C LYS A 80 5.78 -17.32 -9.15
N ASN A 81 5.63 -17.18 -7.83
CA ASN A 81 5.46 -18.32 -6.92
C ASN A 81 4.17 -18.27 -6.08
N ILE A 82 3.11 -17.65 -6.59
CA ILE A 82 1.76 -17.95 -6.11
C ILE A 82 1.15 -18.89 -7.15
N SER A 83 1.46 -20.19 -7.01
CA SER A 83 0.75 -21.23 -7.75
C SER A 83 -0.65 -21.36 -7.14
N TYR A 84 -1.66 -21.35 -8.02
CA TYR A 84 -3.08 -21.54 -7.72
C TYR A 84 -3.38 -22.81 -6.93
#